data_AF-A0AAN8A3U6-F1
#
_entry.id   AF-A0AAN8A3U6-F1
#
_cell.length_a   1.000
_cell.length_b   1.000
_cell.length_c   1.000
_cell.angle_alpha   90.00
_cell.angle_beta   90.00
_cell.angle_gamma   90.00
#
_symmetry.space_group_name_H-M   'P 1'
#
loop_
_entity.id
_entity.type
_entity.pdbx_description
1 polymer ?
#
loop_
_entity_poly.entity_id
_entity_poly.type
_entity_poly.pdbx_seq_one_letter_code
_entity_poly.pdbx_strand_id
1 'polypeptide(L)'
;MKTISSIAILAAMAIGIVIAAPAEQRSEHVGWSHKEFLEYQTLNSTAGWAGMNKVTYYNATQGETIDLGHTGGLNKRAGNRWFYAWYNNDCSGSLLFSASNFGCGVCVSTPNGDSAASGQLIRERAGNPYPTADWYSDVNCGGEKLHHQGITSSQTSSCNTADDYGVEEFASAMLYQGC
;
A
#
# COMPACT_ATOMS: atom_id res chain seq x y z
N MET A 1 54.62 62.00 18.74
CA MET A 1 53.83 60.89 19.33
C MET A 1 52.62 60.70 18.41
N LYS A 2 52.69 59.78 17.44
CA LYS A 2 52.23 58.36 17.50
C LYS A 2 50.79 58.20 18.00
N THR A 3 49.87 57.95 17.04
CA THR A 3 48.69 57.04 17.04
C THR A 3 47.79 57.49 15.87
N ILE A 4 47.91 56.97 14.65
CA ILE A 4 47.32 55.72 14.11
C ILE A 4 45.96 55.37 14.75
N SER A 5 44.89 55.51 13.98
CA SER A 5 43.82 54.51 13.90
C SER A 5 43.00 54.73 12.63
N SER A 6 43.38 53.99 11.59
CA SER A 6 42.57 53.76 10.41
C SER A 6 41.44 52.80 10.78
N ILE A 7 40.19 53.26 10.72
CA ILE A 7 39.03 52.38 10.81
C ILE A 7 38.82 51.78 9.41
N ALA A 8 39.23 50.53 9.25
CA ALA A 8 38.91 49.73 8.08
C ALA A 8 37.44 49.30 8.18
N ILE A 9 36.60 49.80 7.27
CA ILE A 9 35.22 49.34 7.10
C ILE A 9 35.29 47.98 6.41
N LEU A 10 35.11 46.91 7.19
CA LEU A 10 34.94 45.57 6.66
C LEU A 10 33.54 45.49 6.03
N ALA A 11 33.45 45.59 4.71
CA ALA A 11 32.25 45.27 3.96
C ALA A 11 32.06 43.74 3.99
N ALA A 12 31.22 43.25 4.90
CA ALA A 12 30.79 41.86 4.90
C ALA A 12 29.88 41.64 3.69
N MET A 13 30.44 41.12 2.59
CA MET A 13 29.64 40.58 1.49
C MET A 13 28.87 39.37 2.01
N ALA A 14 27.56 39.54 2.22
CA ALA A 14 26.64 38.45 2.48
C ALA A 14 26.59 37.57 1.22
N ILE A 15 27.37 36.50 1.20
CA ILE A 15 27.18 35.40 0.26
C ILE A 15 25.86 34.75 0.68
N GLY A 16 24.78 35.11 -0.01
CA GLY A 16 23.53 34.37 0.07
C GLY A 16 23.79 32.96 -0.41
N ILE A 17 23.99 32.03 0.52
CA ILE A 17 23.98 30.61 0.21
C ILE A 17 22.53 30.30 -0.12
N VAL A 18 22.20 30.25 -1.41
CA VAL A 18 21.01 29.54 -1.88
C VAL A 18 21.32 28.08 -1.62
N ILE A 19 20.98 27.61 -0.41
CA ILE A 19 20.85 26.19 -0.17
C ILE A 19 19.61 25.82 -0.99
N ALA A 20 19.83 25.39 -2.23
CA ALA A 20 18.82 24.62 -2.93
C ALA A 20 18.57 23.43 -2.02
N ALA A 21 17.47 23.48 -1.26
CA ALA A 21 16.95 22.27 -0.65
C ALA A 21 16.91 21.25 -1.78
N PRO A 22 17.51 20.06 -1.64
CA PRO A 22 17.29 19.03 -2.63
C PRO A 22 15.77 18.95 -2.76
N ALA A 23 15.26 19.16 -3.98
CA ALA A 23 13.86 18.86 -4.24
C ALA A 23 13.69 17.44 -3.73
N GLU A 24 12.93 17.29 -2.66
CA GLU A 24 12.68 16.02 -2.03
C GLU A 24 11.85 15.27 -3.06
N GLN A 25 12.52 14.61 -4.01
CA GLN A 25 11.91 13.63 -4.90
C GLN A 25 11.55 12.45 -4.00
N ARG A 26 10.49 12.62 -3.21
CA ARG A 26 9.67 11.50 -2.77
C ARG A 26 9.13 10.88 -4.04
N SER A 27 9.64 9.69 -4.34
CA SER A 27 9.06 8.77 -5.30
C SER A 27 7.52 8.76 -5.20
N GLU A 28 6.89 8.79 -6.37
CA GLU A 28 5.56 9.31 -6.72
C GLU A 28 4.36 8.41 -6.33
N HIS A 29 4.57 7.40 -5.49
CA HIS A 29 3.51 6.47 -5.08
C HIS A 29 2.79 6.94 -3.82
N VAL A 30 2.00 8.01 -3.98
CA VAL A 30 1.15 8.57 -2.91
C VAL A 30 -0.12 7.73 -2.65
N GLY A 31 -0.35 6.70 -3.46
CA GLY A 31 -1.58 5.92 -3.50
C GLY A 31 -2.77 6.72 -4.05
N TRP A 32 -3.96 6.13 -4.00
CA TRP A 32 -5.20 6.71 -4.53
C TRP A 32 -5.88 7.66 -3.56
N SER A 33 -6.29 8.83 -4.04
CA SER A 33 -7.29 9.62 -3.34
C SER A 33 -8.60 8.85 -3.14
N HIS A 34 -9.46 9.31 -2.23
CA HIS A 34 -10.77 8.71 -2.04
C HIS A 34 -11.59 8.67 -3.34
N LYS A 35 -11.54 9.72 -4.16
CA LYS A 35 -12.24 9.77 -5.45
C LYS A 35 -11.72 8.70 -6.42
N GLU A 36 -10.41 8.52 -6.50
CA GLU A 36 -9.79 7.49 -7.35
C GLU A 36 -10.12 6.08 -6.86
N PHE A 37 -10.20 5.88 -5.55
CA PHE A 37 -10.67 4.61 -4.99
C PHE A 37 -12.15 4.33 -5.31
N LEU A 38 -13.01 5.36 -5.29
CA LEU A 38 -14.40 5.21 -5.72
C LEU A 38 -14.50 4.86 -7.21
N GLU A 39 -13.67 5.48 -8.06
CA GLU A 39 -13.57 5.13 -9.48
C GLU A 39 -13.09 3.68 -9.66
N TYR A 40 -12.02 3.31 -8.97
CA TYR A 40 -11.46 1.97 -8.96
C TYR A 40 -12.49 0.88 -8.61
N GLN A 41 -13.37 1.13 -7.64
CA GLN A 41 -14.42 0.17 -7.27
C GLN A 41 -15.41 -0.12 -8.40
N THR A 42 -15.56 0.79 -9.38
CA THR A 42 -16.43 0.56 -10.54
C THR A 42 -15.78 -0.27 -11.65
N LEU A 43 -14.48 -0.54 -11.54
CA LEU A 43 -13.72 -1.27 -12.55
C LEU A 43 -13.76 -2.78 -12.32
N ASN A 44 -14.00 -3.53 -13.40
CA ASN A 44 -13.83 -4.98 -13.44
C ASN A 44 -12.37 -5.39 -13.73
N SER A 45 -11.57 -4.47 -14.29
CA SER A 45 -10.14 -4.66 -14.57
C SER A 45 -9.42 -3.32 -14.48
N THR A 46 -8.14 -3.36 -14.11
CA THR A 46 -7.25 -2.19 -14.00
C THR A 46 -6.43 -1.96 -15.28
N ALA A 47 -6.64 -2.77 -16.32
CA ALA A 47 -5.90 -2.67 -17.57
C ALA A 47 -6.04 -1.27 -18.21
N GLY A 48 -4.90 -0.59 -18.40
CA GLY A 48 -4.85 0.74 -18.98
C GLY A 48 -5.39 1.87 -18.09
N TRP A 49 -5.79 1.57 -16.85
CA TRP A 49 -6.30 2.60 -15.94
C TRP A 49 -5.15 3.39 -15.31
N ALA A 50 -5.13 4.71 -15.54
CA ALA A 50 -4.04 5.59 -15.12
C ALA A 50 -3.84 5.64 -13.59
N GLY A 51 -4.87 5.30 -12.80
CA GLY A 51 -4.76 5.23 -11.34
C GLY A 51 -3.71 4.22 -10.86
N MET A 52 -3.43 3.17 -11.63
CA MET A 52 -2.43 2.17 -11.30
C MET A 52 -0.99 2.72 -11.24
N ASN A 53 -0.72 3.86 -11.88
CA ASN A 53 0.62 4.49 -11.84
C ASN A 53 0.98 5.04 -10.44
N LYS A 54 -0.01 5.22 -9.56
CA LYS A 54 0.17 5.75 -8.20
C LYS A 54 0.31 4.65 -7.14
N VAL A 55 0.08 3.40 -7.53
CA VAL A 55 0.08 2.25 -6.63
C VAL A 55 1.51 1.75 -6.46
N THR A 56 1.85 1.39 -5.23
CA THR A 56 3.06 0.62 -4.95
C THR A 56 2.79 -0.86 -5.24
N TYR A 57 3.68 -1.50 -5.99
CA TYR A 57 3.68 -2.94 -6.22
C TYR A 57 4.70 -3.58 -5.30
N TYR A 58 4.28 -4.58 -4.52
CA TYR A 58 5.13 -5.33 -3.63
C TYR A 58 5.16 -6.80 -4.06
N ASN A 59 6.37 -7.28 -4.37
CA ASN A 59 6.60 -8.68 -4.67
C ASN A 59 7.02 -9.41 -3.39
N ALA A 60 6.04 -10.03 -2.75
CA ALA A 60 6.23 -10.82 -1.55
C ALA A 60 6.99 -12.12 -1.84
N THR A 61 7.92 -12.46 -0.97
CA THR A 61 8.47 -13.81 -0.89
C THR A 61 7.53 -14.72 -0.10
N GLN A 62 7.58 -16.03 -0.37
CA GLN A 62 6.70 -16.99 0.30
C GLN A 62 6.92 -16.98 1.83
N GLY A 63 5.82 -16.93 2.58
CA GLY A 63 5.82 -16.82 4.04
C GLY A 63 6.21 -15.45 4.59
N GLU A 64 6.43 -14.44 3.74
CA GLU A 64 6.86 -13.12 4.18
C GLU A 64 5.79 -12.41 5.02
N THR A 65 6.25 -11.63 5.99
CA THR A 65 5.41 -10.69 6.75
C THR A 65 5.87 -9.27 6.45
N ILE A 66 5.00 -8.49 5.84
CA ILE A 66 5.30 -7.17 5.29
C ILE A 66 4.70 -6.08 6.18
N ASP A 67 5.50 -5.07 6.53
CA ASP A 67 5.00 -3.81 7.11
C ASP A 67 4.99 -2.70 6.05
N LEU A 68 3.82 -2.51 5.41
CA LEU A 68 3.66 -1.55 4.33
C LEU A 68 3.66 -0.09 4.81
N GLY A 69 3.56 0.14 6.12
CA GLY A 69 3.70 1.46 6.73
C GLY A 69 5.15 1.92 6.91
N HIS A 70 6.11 0.99 6.84
CA HIS A 70 7.55 1.28 6.92
C HIS A 70 8.24 1.11 5.57
N THR A 71 7.92 0.05 4.83
CA THR A 71 8.60 -0.33 3.59
C THR A 71 8.03 0.35 2.33
N GLY A 72 6.77 0.80 2.37
CA GLY A 72 6.05 1.31 1.19
C GLY A 72 5.92 2.83 1.07
N GLY A 73 6.44 3.61 2.03
CA GLY A 73 6.26 5.08 2.05
C GLY A 73 4.81 5.55 2.23
N LEU A 74 3.90 4.65 2.61
CA LEU A 74 2.46 4.92 2.72
C LEU A 74 2.11 5.57 4.06
N ASN A 75 1.19 6.54 4.04
CA ASN A 75 0.70 7.18 5.26
C ASN A 75 -0.10 6.15 6.09
N LYS A 76 0.43 5.79 7.27
CA LYS A 76 -0.24 4.88 8.19
C LYS A 76 -1.50 5.54 8.79
N ARG A 77 -2.67 4.95 8.54
CA ARG A 77 -3.86 5.21 9.39
C ARG A 77 -3.75 4.48 10.73
N ALA A 78 -4.32 5.05 11.79
CA ALA A 78 -4.29 4.46 13.13
C ALA A 78 -5.03 3.10 13.20
N GLY A 79 -4.62 2.25 14.15
CA GLY A 79 -5.19 0.92 14.38
C GLY A 79 -4.43 -0.20 13.66
N ASN A 80 -4.19 -1.30 14.37
CA ASN A 80 -3.54 -2.49 13.82
C ASN A 80 -4.47 -3.21 12.84
N ARG A 81 -3.91 -3.65 11.72
CA ARG A 81 -4.62 -4.35 10.66
C ARG A 81 -3.69 -5.27 9.91
N TRP A 82 -4.27 -6.36 9.47
CA TRP A 82 -3.54 -7.43 8.83
C TRP A 82 -4.33 -7.98 7.67
N PHE A 83 -3.60 -8.38 6.66
CA PHE A 83 -4.05 -9.22 5.59
C PHE A 83 -3.16 -10.46 5.57
N TYR A 84 -3.77 -11.62 5.40
CA TYR A 84 -3.09 -12.89 5.24
C TYR A 84 -3.60 -13.55 3.96
N ALA A 85 -2.68 -13.93 3.10
CA ALA A 85 -2.94 -14.78 1.95
C ALA A 85 -2.45 -16.19 2.28
N TRP A 86 -3.30 -17.20 2.08
CA TRP A 86 -3.00 -18.60 2.42
C TRP A 86 -3.07 -19.48 1.18
N TYR A 87 -2.25 -20.53 1.16
CA TYR A 87 -2.35 -21.59 0.15
C TYR A 87 -3.58 -22.48 0.34
N ASN A 88 -4.13 -22.54 1.55
CA ASN A 88 -5.27 -23.38 1.89
C ASN A 88 -6.59 -22.63 1.68
N ASN A 89 -7.65 -23.37 1.37
CA ASN A 89 -9.00 -22.86 1.15
C ASN A 89 -9.80 -22.70 2.47
N ASP A 90 -9.16 -22.21 3.55
CA ASP A 90 -9.77 -22.12 4.89
C ASP A 90 -9.22 -21.00 5.79
N CYS A 91 -8.44 -20.08 5.22
CA CYS A 91 -7.73 -19.01 5.94
C CYS A 91 -6.85 -19.50 7.09
N SER A 92 -6.23 -20.66 6.93
CA SER A 92 -5.31 -21.25 7.90
C SER A 92 -4.19 -22.02 7.18
N GLY A 93 -3.32 -22.70 7.96
CA GLY A 93 -2.28 -23.55 7.39
C GLY A 93 -1.08 -22.78 6.84
N SER A 94 -0.69 -23.06 5.59
CA SER A 94 0.52 -22.50 5.00
C SER A 94 0.28 -21.08 4.50
N LEU A 95 1.02 -20.13 5.07
CA LEU A 95 0.95 -18.73 4.68
C LEU A 95 1.70 -18.50 3.36
N LEU A 96 1.04 -17.88 2.39
CA LEU A 96 1.66 -17.39 1.17
C LEU A 96 2.41 -16.08 1.46
N PHE A 97 1.72 -15.10 2.02
CA PHE A 97 2.31 -13.87 2.58
C PHE A 97 1.33 -13.22 3.54
N SER A 98 1.82 -12.29 4.35
CA SER A 98 0.98 -11.38 5.13
C SER A 98 1.45 -9.95 5.01
N ALA A 99 0.51 -9.02 5.13
CA ALA A 99 0.75 -7.60 5.01
C ALA A 99 0.03 -6.84 6.12
N SER A 100 0.71 -5.85 6.68
CA SER A 100 0.18 -4.98 7.73
C SER A 100 0.33 -3.52 7.33
N ASN A 101 -0.40 -2.65 8.03
CA ASN A 101 -0.29 -1.19 7.94
C ASN A 101 -0.49 -0.56 6.54
N PHE A 102 -1.14 -1.27 5.61
CA PHE A 102 -1.52 -0.72 4.30
C PHE A 102 -2.53 0.44 4.41
N GLY A 103 -2.68 1.24 3.36
CA GLY A 103 -3.55 2.42 3.37
C GLY A 103 -4.11 2.74 2.00
N CYS A 104 -3.44 3.66 1.31
CA CYS A 104 -3.88 4.30 0.07
C CYS A 104 -3.88 3.43 -1.20
N GLY A 105 -4.00 2.11 -1.10
CA GLY A 105 -3.86 1.22 -2.25
C GLY A 105 -2.43 0.74 -2.43
N VAL A 106 -2.25 -0.57 -2.38
CA VAL A 106 -0.99 -1.26 -2.58
C VAL A 106 -1.28 -2.62 -3.16
N CYS A 107 -0.60 -2.97 -4.24
CA CYS A 107 -0.73 -4.27 -4.84
C CYS A 107 0.33 -5.20 -4.26
N VAL A 108 -0.08 -6.39 -3.82
CA VAL A 108 0.81 -7.44 -3.33
C VAL A 108 0.63 -8.70 -4.16
N SER A 109 1.73 -9.24 -4.68
CA SER A 109 1.79 -10.50 -5.42
C SER A 109 3.07 -11.26 -5.07
N THR A 110 3.19 -12.51 -5.48
CA THR A 110 4.49 -13.20 -5.48
C THR A 110 5.15 -13.09 -6.86
N PRO A 111 6.49 -13.00 -6.94
CA PRO A 111 7.20 -12.83 -8.22
C PRO A 111 7.14 -14.09 -9.11
N ASN A 112 6.86 -15.25 -8.53
CA ASN A 112 6.81 -16.53 -9.25
C ASN A 112 5.39 -16.93 -9.70
N GLY A 113 4.37 -16.11 -9.40
CA GLY A 113 2.98 -16.43 -9.72
C GLY A 113 2.33 -17.44 -8.78
N ASP A 114 2.92 -17.67 -7.60
CA ASP A 114 2.27 -18.45 -6.54
C ASP A 114 0.99 -17.73 -6.14
N SER A 115 -0.11 -18.47 -6.08
CA SER A 115 -1.45 -17.93 -5.87
C SER A 115 -2.03 -18.40 -4.53
N ALA A 116 -2.96 -17.60 -4.02
CA ALA A 116 -3.63 -17.85 -2.74
C ALA A 116 -4.97 -18.53 -2.98
N ALA A 117 -5.31 -19.53 -2.17
CA ALA A 117 -6.65 -20.11 -2.16
C ALA A 117 -7.58 -19.40 -1.16
N SER A 118 -7.05 -18.58 -0.24
CA SER A 118 -7.88 -17.78 0.65
C SER A 118 -7.20 -16.54 1.21
N GLY A 119 -8.06 -15.63 1.68
CA GLY A 119 -7.73 -14.31 2.22
C GLY A 119 -8.35 -14.07 3.57
N GLN A 120 -7.55 -13.63 4.53
CA GLN A 120 -8.05 -13.15 5.81
C GLN A 120 -7.70 -11.68 6.01
N LEU A 121 -8.72 -10.86 6.29
CA LEU A 121 -8.54 -9.50 6.80
C LEU A 121 -8.80 -9.48 8.30
N ILE A 122 -7.99 -8.73 9.04
CA ILE A 122 -8.17 -8.46 10.46
C ILE A 122 -8.06 -6.96 10.71
N ARG A 123 -8.92 -6.43 11.58
CA ARG A 123 -8.89 -5.05 12.09
C ARG A 123 -8.98 -5.03 13.62
N GLU A 124 -8.22 -4.13 14.24
CA GLU A 124 -8.28 -3.89 15.69
C GLU A 124 -9.63 -3.29 16.12
N ARG A 125 -10.22 -2.40 15.30
CA ARG A 125 -11.42 -1.63 15.65
C ARG A 125 -12.49 -1.74 14.57
N ALA A 126 -13.74 -1.88 15.00
CA ALA A 126 -14.91 -1.83 14.13
C ALA A 126 -15.20 -0.41 13.63
N GLY A 127 -15.80 -0.30 12.45
CA GLY A 127 -16.18 0.98 11.83
C GLY A 127 -15.44 1.30 10.52
N ASN A 128 -15.74 2.47 9.96
CA ASN A 128 -15.19 2.95 8.70
C ASN A 128 -14.01 3.94 8.92
N PRO A 129 -13.03 3.98 7.99
CA PRO A 129 -12.83 3.02 6.91
C PRO A 129 -12.27 1.70 7.45
N TYR A 130 -12.76 0.59 6.90
CA TYR A 130 -12.29 -0.76 7.22
C TYR A 130 -11.34 -1.28 6.13
N PRO A 131 -10.47 -2.25 6.44
CA PRO A 131 -9.55 -2.77 5.44
C PRO A 131 -10.29 -3.60 4.41
N THR A 132 -9.88 -3.48 3.16
CA THR A 132 -10.39 -4.24 2.03
C THR A 132 -9.24 -4.89 1.27
N ALA A 133 -9.55 -5.97 0.58
CA ALA A 133 -8.68 -6.62 -0.38
C ALA A 133 -9.49 -6.91 -1.65
N ASP A 134 -9.05 -6.42 -2.79
CA ASP A 134 -9.59 -6.83 -4.08
C ASP A 134 -8.63 -7.84 -4.72
N TRP A 135 -9.15 -9.01 -5.04
CA TRP A 135 -8.40 -10.12 -5.60
C TRP A 135 -8.39 -10.10 -7.13
N TYR A 136 -7.26 -10.51 -7.70
CA TYR A 136 -7.02 -10.46 -9.15
C TYR A 136 -6.56 -11.79 -9.71
N SER A 137 -6.88 -12.01 -10.99
CA SER A 137 -6.55 -13.21 -11.74
C SER A 137 -5.10 -13.29 -12.22
N ASP A 138 -4.34 -12.19 -12.12
CA ASP A 138 -2.95 -12.13 -12.55
C ASP A 138 -2.08 -11.43 -11.49
N VAL A 139 -0.76 -11.59 -11.61
CA VAL A 139 0.23 -10.92 -10.77
C VAL A 139 0.14 -9.40 -10.92
N ASN A 140 0.68 -8.65 -9.96
CA ASN A 140 0.68 -7.19 -9.97
C ASN A 140 -0.72 -6.56 -10.18
N CYS A 141 -1.77 -7.20 -9.66
CA CYS A 141 -3.15 -6.72 -9.74
C CYS A 141 -3.59 -6.43 -11.18
N GLY A 142 -3.08 -7.25 -12.11
CA GLY A 142 -3.47 -7.30 -13.50
C GLY A 142 -4.65 -8.25 -13.74
N GLY A 143 -5.09 -8.34 -15.00
CA GLY A 143 -6.21 -9.21 -15.37
C GLY A 143 -7.55 -8.71 -14.84
N GLU A 144 -8.43 -9.66 -14.52
CA GLU A 144 -9.78 -9.38 -14.00
C GLU A 144 -9.77 -9.32 -12.47
N LYS A 145 -10.61 -8.43 -11.94
CA LYS A 145 -10.95 -8.41 -10.52
C LYS A 145 -11.91 -9.57 -10.25
N LEU A 146 -11.43 -10.55 -9.48
CA LEU A 146 -12.15 -11.77 -9.17
C LEU A 146 -13.13 -11.59 -8.02
N HIS A 147 -12.72 -10.85 -6.98
CA HIS A 147 -13.51 -10.72 -5.76
C HIS A 147 -13.13 -9.48 -4.96
N HIS A 148 -14.13 -8.84 -4.34
CA HIS A 148 -13.93 -7.78 -3.36
C HIS A 148 -14.18 -8.30 -1.94
N GLN A 149 -13.13 -8.34 -1.14
CA GLN A 149 -13.17 -8.74 0.26
C GLN A 149 -13.17 -7.51 1.18
N GLY A 150 -14.03 -7.55 2.19
CA GLY A 150 -14.11 -6.55 3.25
C GLY A 150 -14.53 -7.15 4.59
N ILE A 151 -14.45 -6.34 5.66
CA ILE A 151 -14.91 -6.75 7.00
C ILE A 151 -16.25 -6.08 7.31
N THR A 152 -17.28 -6.88 7.53
CA THR A 152 -18.62 -6.41 7.92
C THR A 152 -18.55 -5.52 9.17
N SER A 153 -19.33 -4.44 9.26
CA SER A 153 -19.16 -3.34 10.23
C SER A 153 -19.12 -3.74 11.72
N SER A 154 -19.68 -4.87 12.11
CA SER A 154 -19.67 -5.38 13.49
C SER A 154 -18.54 -6.39 13.79
N GLN A 155 -17.85 -6.91 12.77
CA GLN A 155 -16.84 -7.96 12.92
C GLN A 155 -15.42 -7.39 13.06
N THR A 156 -14.45 -8.18 13.51
CA THR A 156 -13.04 -7.77 13.56
C THR A 156 -12.18 -8.49 12.53
N SER A 157 -12.75 -9.47 11.83
CA SER A 157 -12.07 -10.19 10.76
C SER A 157 -13.06 -10.68 9.70
N SER A 158 -12.53 -11.06 8.56
CA SER A 158 -13.25 -11.78 7.50
C SER A 158 -12.34 -12.84 6.92
N CYS A 159 -12.87 -14.00 6.55
CA CYS A 159 -12.20 -15.02 5.75
C CYS A 159 -12.99 -15.23 4.47
N ASN A 160 -12.31 -15.20 3.33
CA ASN A 160 -12.89 -15.45 2.02
C ASN A 160 -11.98 -16.45 1.30
N THR A 161 -12.58 -17.45 0.67
CA THR A 161 -11.84 -18.50 -0.03
C THR A 161 -12.17 -18.50 -1.52
N ALA A 162 -11.28 -19.03 -2.34
CA ALA A 162 -11.47 -19.09 -3.79
C ALA A 162 -12.72 -19.91 -4.17
N ASP A 163 -12.96 -21.02 -3.46
CA ASP A 163 -14.10 -21.92 -3.71
C ASP A 163 -15.45 -21.24 -3.47
N ASP A 164 -15.55 -20.38 -2.45
CA ASP A 164 -16.77 -19.63 -2.13
C ASP A 164 -17.24 -18.75 -3.30
N TYR A 165 -16.33 -18.39 -4.21
CA TYR A 165 -16.59 -17.54 -5.37
C TYR A 165 -16.43 -18.27 -6.71
N GLY A 166 -16.19 -19.58 -6.70
CA GLY A 166 -16.03 -20.38 -7.92
C GLY A 166 -14.82 -19.99 -8.76
N VAL A 167 -13.77 -19.46 -8.13
CA VAL A 167 -12.47 -19.17 -8.77
C VAL A 167 -11.44 -20.19 -8.31
N GLU A 168 -10.43 -20.47 -9.14
CA GLU A 168 -9.41 -21.48 -8.82
C GLU A 168 -8.50 -21.00 -7.70
N GLU A 169 -7.82 -19.88 -7.91
CA GLU A 169 -6.94 -19.23 -6.93
C GLU A 169 -6.87 -17.72 -7.22
N PHE A 170 -6.26 -16.97 -6.31
CA PHE A 170 -6.03 -15.54 -6.43
C PHE A 170 -4.53 -15.24 -6.61
N ALA A 171 -4.16 -14.62 -7.73
CA ALA A 171 -2.75 -14.37 -8.06
C ALA A 171 -2.18 -13.13 -7.35
N SER A 172 -3.02 -12.15 -7.02
CA SER A 172 -2.59 -10.94 -6.33
C SER A 172 -3.74 -10.22 -5.62
N ALA A 173 -3.39 -9.38 -4.66
CA ALA A 173 -4.34 -8.61 -3.86
C ALA A 173 -4.02 -7.12 -3.88
N MET A 174 -5.03 -6.30 -4.19
CA MET A 174 -5.00 -4.85 -3.96
C MET A 174 -5.55 -4.55 -2.57
N LEU A 175 -4.71 -4.02 -1.67
CA LEU A 175 -5.08 -3.73 -0.29
C LEU A 175 -5.38 -2.25 -0.11
N TYR A 176 -6.51 -1.92 0.54
CA TYR A 176 -6.93 -0.55 0.78
C TYR A 176 -7.59 -0.36 2.15
N GLN A 177 -7.46 0.82 2.74
CA GLN A 177 -8.21 1.23 3.96
C GLN A 177 -8.47 2.74 4.04
N GLY A 178 -8.39 3.45 2.92
CA GLY A 178 -8.52 4.90 2.90
C GLY A 178 -7.19 5.64 2.95
N CYS A 179 -7.18 6.79 2.29
CA CYS A 179 -6.34 7.95 2.60
C CYS A 179 -7.20 8.96 3.34
#